data_AF-A0A5A9PPA8-F1
#
_entry.id   AF-A0A5A9PPA8-F1
#
_cell.length_a   1.000
_cell.length_b   1.000
_cell.length_c   1.000
_cell.angle_alpha   90.00
_cell.angle_beta   90.00
_cell.angle_gamma   90.00
#
_symmetry.space_group_name_H-M   'P 1'
#
loop_
_entity.id
_entity.type
_entity.pdbx_description
1 polymer ?
#
loop_
_entity_poly.entity_id
_entity_poly.type
_entity_poly.pdbx_seq_one_letter_code
_entity_poly.pdbx_strand_id
1 'polypeptide(L)'
;MDKGQRKRSKNFSEFEKTLFKQILSNNPVIENKQHDSGTENKKKKAWISILNEFNSNEKVTKRTLQQVQRFKTGGGLPVPPDTEELGDLLAGIIESQQPLEGIPDDDHLDSSGNSQDAQMNPAAASTNMQQHPVSCSSISPDPAVSNPGSRSRGKTMTIHEKLSIEFHESRLQYLKEEHEVKMKILHLELSMKERDMKQQQCQLSLEQNLN
;
A
#
# COMPACT_ATOMS: atom_id res chain seq x y z
N MET A 1 3.16 -6.29 -41.12
CA MET A 1 3.11 -4.89 -40.66
C MET A 1 4.37 -4.64 -39.85
N ASP A 2 5.27 -3.81 -40.35
CA ASP A 2 6.53 -3.50 -39.70
C ASP A 2 6.26 -2.66 -38.45
N LYS A 3 6.54 -3.21 -37.26
CA LYS A 3 6.35 -2.51 -35.98
C LYS A 3 7.54 -1.57 -35.81
N GLY A 4 7.45 -0.38 -36.39
CA GLY A 4 8.50 0.63 -36.36
C GLY A 4 9.08 0.82 -34.96
N GLN A 5 10.41 0.69 -34.85
CA GLN A 5 11.12 0.87 -33.59
C GLN A 5 10.87 2.28 -33.03
N ARG A 6 10.40 2.36 -31.78
CA ARG A 6 10.20 3.66 -31.10
C ARG A 6 11.58 4.30 -30.87
N LYS A 7 11.84 5.43 -31.54
CA LYS A 7 13.04 6.23 -31.27
C LYS A 7 12.94 6.84 -29.87
N ARG A 8 13.94 6.57 -29.03
CA ARG A 8 14.06 7.18 -27.71
C ARG A 8 14.23 8.69 -27.86
N SER A 9 13.47 9.48 -27.09
CA SER A 9 13.61 10.93 -27.09
C SER A 9 14.96 11.36 -26.53
N LYS A 10 15.54 12.45 -27.07
CA LYS A 10 16.77 13.05 -26.56
C LYS A 10 16.60 13.50 -25.11
N ASN A 11 17.58 13.21 -24.27
CA ASN A 11 17.61 13.67 -22.87
C ASN A 11 17.74 15.21 -22.78
N PHE A 12 17.41 15.77 -21.62
CA PHE A 12 17.64 17.19 -21.33
C PHE A 12 19.14 17.42 -21.03
N SER A 13 19.74 18.40 -21.69
CA SER A 13 21.09 18.90 -21.43
C SER A 13 21.17 19.66 -20.11
N GLU A 14 22.35 19.77 -19.49
CA GLU A 14 22.53 20.51 -18.23
C GLU A 14 22.11 21.99 -18.32
N PHE A 15 22.33 22.60 -19.49
CA PHE A 15 21.85 23.95 -19.77
C PHE A 15 20.33 24.03 -19.73
N GLU A 16 19.64 23.12 -20.44
CA GLU A 16 18.17 23.03 -20.42
C GLU A 16 17.65 22.81 -19.00
N LYS A 17 18.30 21.96 -18.20
CA LYS A 17 17.91 21.72 -16.80
C LYS A 17 18.03 22.98 -15.95
N THR A 18 19.13 23.72 -16.10
CA THR A 18 19.39 24.96 -15.34
C THR A 18 18.40 26.05 -15.74
N LEU A 19 18.20 26.25 -17.04
CA LEU A 19 17.23 27.20 -17.56
C LEU A 19 15.82 26.85 -17.07
N PHE A 20 15.43 25.58 -17.13
CA PHE A 20 14.13 25.14 -16.68
C PHE A 20 13.93 25.40 -15.18
N LYS A 21 14.92 25.10 -14.33
CA LYS A 21 14.88 25.43 -12.89
C LYS A 21 14.67 26.93 -12.67
N GLN A 22 15.37 27.78 -13.41
CA GLN A 22 15.22 29.24 -13.31
C GLN A 22 13.80 29.70 -13.67
N ILE A 23 13.24 29.19 -14.78
CA ILE A 23 11.88 29.52 -15.21
C ILE A 23 10.83 29.06 -14.19
N LEU A 24 11.01 27.86 -13.60
CA LEU A 24 10.10 27.35 -12.56
C LEU A 24 10.09 28.23 -11.31
N SER A 25 11.25 28.73 -10.87
CA SER A 25 11.34 29.64 -9.71
C SER A 25 10.53 30.93 -9.90
N ASN A 26 10.33 31.37 -11.14
CA ASN A 26 9.53 32.55 -11.48
C ASN A 26 8.01 32.26 -11.51
N ASN A 27 7.59 30.99 -11.43
CA ASN A 27 6.21 30.56 -11.61
C ASN A 27 5.68 29.74 -10.41
N PRO A 28 5.57 30.32 -9.19
CA PRO A 28 5.23 29.58 -7.97
C PRO A 28 3.84 28.91 -7.99
N VAL A 29 2.94 29.37 -8.86
CA VAL A 29 1.57 28.82 -8.99
C VAL A 29 1.55 27.32 -9.34
N ILE A 30 2.58 26.81 -10.01
CA ILE A 30 2.67 25.40 -10.41
C ILE A 30 2.95 24.46 -9.22
N GLU A 31 3.52 24.99 -8.13
CA GLU A 31 3.86 24.21 -6.93
C GLU A 31 2.73 24.22 -5.89
N ASN A 32 1.70 25.04 -6.10
CA ASN A 32 0.53 25.07 -5.22
C ASN A 32 -0.13 23.68 -5.19
N LYS A 33 -0.39 23.14 -3.99
CA LYS A 33 -1.05 21.84 -3.77
C LYS A 33 -2.58 21.89 -3.84
N GLN A 34 -3.17 23.07 -3.97
CA GLN A 34 -4.61 23.22 -4.10
C GLN A 34 -5.12 22.68 -5.45
N HIS A 35 -6.28 22.02 -5.37
CA HIS A 35 -7.01 21.44 -6.49
C HIS A 35 -8.40 22.09 -6.56
N ASP A 36 -8.43 23.33 -7.04
CA ASP A 36 -9.67 24.01 -7.41
C ASP A 36 -9.63 24.36 -8.90
N SER A 37 -10.79 24.42 -9.55
CA SER A 37 -10.90 24.62 -11.00
C SER A 37 -10.24 25.92 -11.47
N GLY A 38 -10.28 26.97 -10.65
CA GLY A 38 -9.61 28.25 -10.93
C GLY A 38 -8.09 28.12 -10.90
N THR A 39 -7.55 27.45 -9.89
CA THR A 39 -6.13 27.19 -9.69
C THR A 39 -5.59 26.23 -10.75
N GLU A 40 -6.35 25.22 -11.15
CA GLU A 40 -5.95 24.34 -12.25
C GLU A 40 -5.86 25.08 -13.58
N ASN A 41 -6.81 25.97 -13.87
CA ASN A 41 -6.74 26.81 -15.07
C ASN A 41 -5.54 27.77 -15.02
N LYS A 42 -5.22 28.34 -13.86
CA LYS A 42 -4.01 29.16 -13.66
C LYS A 42 -2.74 28.32 -13.87
N LYS A 43 -2.67 27.10 -13.33
CA LYS A 43 -1.56 26.16 -13.53
C LYS A 43 -1.40 25.81 -15.01
N LYS A 44 -2.49 25.51 -15.73
CA LYS A 44 -2.48 25.22 -17.18
C LYS A 44 -1.88 26.41 -17.96
N LYS A 45 -2.33 27.63 -17.68
CA LYS A 45 -1.79 28.85 -18.30
C LYS A 45 -0.30 29.06 -17.97
N ALA A 46 0.10 28.84 -16.72
CA ALA A 46 1.50 28.93 -16.30
C ALA A 46 2.37 27.91 -17.03
N TRP A 47 1.92 26.66 -17.16
CA TRP A 47 2.63 25.63 -17.92
C TRP A 47 2.84 26.00 -19.39
N ILE A 48 1.84 26.61 -20.03
CA ILE A 48 1.95 27.11 -21.41
C ILE A 48 2.97 28.26 -21.48
N SER A 49 2.95 29.18 -20.51
CA SER A 49 3.93 30.27 -20.42
C SER A 49 5.36 29.74 -20.28
N ILE A 50 5.58 28.80 -19.36
CA ILE A 50 6.86 28.13 -19.12
C ILE A 50 7.35 27.44 -20.40
N LEU A 51 6.46 26.75 -21.12
CA LEU A 51 6.81 26.09 -22.39
C LEU A 51 7.26 27.10 -23.44
N ASN A 52 6.54 28.21 -23.58
CA ASN A 52 6.86 29.26 -24.55
C ASN A 52 8.19 29.93 -24.21
N GLU A 53 8.43 30.25 -22.95
CA GLU A 53 9.69 30.85 -22.48
C GLU A 53 10.86 29.89 -22.69
N PHE A 54 10.70 28.62 -22.31
CA PHE A 54 11.71 27.58 -22.51
C PHE A 54 12.04 27.43 -24.00
N ASN A 55 11.03 27.23 -24.85
CA ASN A 55 11.21 27.04 -26.29
C ASN A 55 11.69 28.30 -27.00
N SER A 56 11.49 29.51 -26.46
CA SER A 56 12.01 30.74 -27.06
C SER A 56 13.54 30.83 -27.04
N ASN A 57 14.20 30.04 -26.19
CA ASN A 57 15.66 30.02 -26.12
C ASN A 57 16.27 29.25 -27.31
N GLU A 58 17.26 29.83 -27.99
CA GLU A 58 17.89 29.22 -29.17
C GLU A 58 18.74 27.99 -28.83
N LYS A 59 19.27 27.91 -27.61
CA LYS A 59 20.15 26.82 -27.16
C LYS A 59 19.40 25.58 -26.69
N VAL A 60 18.06 25.60 -26.71
CA VAL A 60 17.25 24.45 -26.29
C VAL A 60 16.68 23.68 -27.46
N THR A 61 16.47 22.37 -27.25
CA THR A 61 15.69 21.57 -28.20
C THR A 61 14.21 21.85 -27.96
N LYS A 62 13.44 22.16 -29.02
CA LYS A 62 12.00 22.39 -28.89
C LYS A 62 11.32 21.18 -28.25
N ARG A 63 10.54 21.40 -27.20
CA ARG A 63 9.81 20.37 -26.46
C ARG A 63 8.30 20.58 -26.54
N THR A 64 7.55 19.53 -26.22
CA THR A 64 6.10 19.61 -25.99
C THR A 64 5.80 19.86 -24.52
N LEU A 65 4.60 20.37 -24.23
CA LEU A 65 4.12 20.62 -22.86
C LEU A 65 4.29 19.39 -21.97
N GLN A 66 3.93 18.22 -22.50
CA GLN A 66 4.01 16.95 -21.79
C GLN A 66 5.45 16.56 -21.44
N GLN A 67 6.43 16.80 -22.33
CA GLN A 67 7.84 16.51 -22.06
C GLN A 67 8.39 17.38 -20.93
N VAL A 68 8.00 18.66 -20.93
CA VAL A 68 8.40 19.63 -19.92
C VAL A 68 7.78 19.30 -18.56
N GLN A 69 6.49 18.95 -18.53
CA GLN A 69 5.80 18.51 -17.30
C GLN A 69 6.40 17.22 -16.73
N ARG A 70 6.61 16.19 -17.58
CA ARG A 70 7.23 14.92 -17.15
C ARG A 70 8.63 15.12 -16.58
N PHE A 71 9.38 16.09 -17.11
CA PHE A 71 10.70 16.41 -16.59
C PHE A 71 10.64 16.93 -15.14
N LYS A 72 9.66 17.78 -14.82
CA LYS A 72 9.43 18.25 -13.43
C LYS A 72 8.89 17.14 -12.52
N THR A 73 7.97 16.31 -13.00
CA THR A 73 7.33 15.26 -12.17
C THR A 73 8.12 13.96 -12.06
N GLY A 74 9.35 13.91 -12.59
CA GLY A 74 10.25 12.76 -12.42
C GLY A 74 9.85 11.52 -13.23
N GLY A 75 9.11 11.69 -14.32
CA GLY A 75 8.80 10.57 -15.23
C GLY A 75 7.56 9.75 -14.83
N GLY A 76 6.64 10.31 -14.04
CA GLY A 76 5.32 9.72 -13.83
C GLY A 76 4.64 9.35 -15.17
N LEU A 77 3.88 8.25 -15.15
CA LEU A 77 3.15 7.76 -16.31
C LEU A 77 2.37 8.93 -16.93
N PRO A 78 2.43 9.15 -18.26
CA PRO A 78 1.61 10.18 -18.86
C PRO A 78 0.17 9.99 -18.44
N VAL A 79 -0.41 11.04 -17.84
CA VAL A 79 -1.86 11.14 -17.78
C VAL A 79 -2.31 11.02 -19.23
N PRO A 80 -3.05 9.95 -19.59
CA PRO A 80 -3.60 9.84 -20.92
C PRO A 80 -4.44 11.11 -21.17
N PRO A 81 -4.44 11.66 -22.39
CA PRO A 81 -5.39 12.73 -22.70
C PRO A 81 -6.77 12.26 -22.25
N ASP A 82 -7.54 13.16 -21.62
CA ASP A 82 -8.86 12.87 -21.04
C ASP A 82 -9.79 12.34 -22.14
N THR A 83 -9.68 11.05 -22.46
CA THR A 83 -10.58 10.34 -23.35
C THR A 83 -11.73 9.92 -22.46
N GLU A 84 -12.76 10.77 -22.39
CA GLU A 84 -14.03 10.51 -21.70
C GLU A 84 -14.58 9.12 -22.08
N GLU A 85 -14.34 8.67 -23.32
CA GLU A 85 -14.68 7.31 -23.79
C GLU A 85 -14.09 6.16 -22.96
N LEU A 86 -12.85 6.30 -22.47
CA LEU A 86 -12.23 5.25 -21.65
C LEU A 86 -12.81 5.24 -20.23
N GLY A 87 -13.20 6.42 -19.73
CA GLY A 87 -13.88 6.57 -18.45
C GLY A 87 -15.25 5.90 -18.47
N ASP A 88 -16.04 6.13 -19.51
CA ASP A 88 -17.37 5.52 -19.68
C ASP A 88 -17.29 4.01 -19.84
N LEU A 89 -16.27 3.51 -20.57
CA LEU A 89 -16.03 2.07 -20.71
C LEU A 89 -15.68 1.41 -19.36
N LEU A 90 -14.80 2.03 -18.57
CA LEU A 90 -14.44 1.54 -17.25
C LEU A 90 -15.61 1.60 -16.27
N ALA A 91 -16.41 2.66 -16.31
CA ALA A 91 -17.63 2.79 -15.53
C ALA A 91 -18.61 1.65 -15.84
N GLY A 92 -18.82 1.35 -17.11
CA GLY A 92 -19.68 0.23 -17.52
C GLY A 92 -19.18 -1.14 -17.05
N ILE A 93 -17.87 -1.38 -17.05
CA ILE A 93 -17.29 -2.64 -16.55
C ILE A 93 -17.50 -2.79 -15.04
N ILE A 94 -17.33 -1.70 -14.28
CA ILE A 94 -17.51 -1.72 -12.81
C ILE A 94 -18.98 -1.90 -12.45
N GLU A 95 -19.90 -1.22 -13.15
CA GLU A 95 -21.34 -1.34 -12.93
C GLU A 95 -21.89 -2.74 -13.26
N SER A 96 -21.23 -3.46 -14.18
CA SER A 96 -21.60 -4.83 -14.55
C SER A 96 -21.13 -5.92 -13.58
N GLN A 97 -20.29 -5.60 -12.58
CA GLN A 97 -19.83 -6.58 -11.61
C GLN A 97 -20.83 -6.71 -10.44
N GLN A 98 -21.52 -7.86 -10.38
CA GLN A 98 -22.28 -8.24 -9.20
C GLN A 98 -21.30 -8.57 -8.05
N PRO A 99 -21.58 -8.12 -6.81
CA PRO A 99 -20.82 -8.57 -5.64
C PRO A 99 -20.80 -10.10 -5.61
N LEU A 100 -19.63 -10.68 -5.34
CA LEU A 100 -19.50 -12.12 -5.13
C LEU A 100 -20.19 -12.49 -3.81
N GLU A 101 -21.48 -12.77 -3.87
CA GLU A 101 -22.21 -13.34 -2.74
C GLU A 101 -21.75 -14.78 -2.50
N GLY A 102 -21.33 -15.07 -1.27
CA GLY A 102 -21.09 -16.45 -0.84
C GLY A 102 -19.67 -16.97 -1.00
N ILE A 103 -18.64 -16.12 -0.94
CA ILE A 103 -17.33 -16.60 -0.50
C ILE A 103 -17.45 -16.75 1.02
N PRO A 104 -17.52 -17.97 1.58
CA PRO A 104 -17.53 -18.15 3.03
C PRO A 104 -16.23 -17.55 3.59
N ASP A 105 -16.36 -16.66 4.57
CA ASP A 105 -15.24 -16.23 5.41
C ASP A 105 -14.72 -17.47 6.10
N ASP A 106 -13.60 -18.00 5.59
CA ASP A 106 -12.87 -19.12 6.19
C ASP A 106 -12.05 -18.63 7.40
N ASP A 107 -12.71 -17.90 8.29
CA ASP A 107 -12.17 -17.37 9.54
C ASP A 107 -12.25 -18.40 10.68
N HIS A 108 -12.63 -19.64 10.38
CA HIS A 108 -12.73 -20.73 11.34
C HIS A 108 -11.42 -21.55 11.41
N LEU A 109 -10.29 -20.87 11.58
CA LEU A 109 -9.05 -21.52 12.04
C LEU A 109 -9.10 -21.66 13.56
N ASP A 110 -9.81 -22.68 14.01
CA ASP A 110 -9.83 -23.12 15.40
C ASP A 110 -8.40 -23.43 15.82
N SER A 111 -7.84 -22.51 16.60
CA SER A 111 -6.66 -22.77 17.42
C SER A 111 -7.01 -23.79 18.50
N SER A 112 -7.10 -25.06 18.14
CA SER A 112 -7.11 -26.14 19.12
C SER A 112 -5.68 -26.44 19.59
N GLY A 113 -5.12 -25.49 20.34
CA GLY A 113 -4.04 -25.75 21.27
C GLY A 113 -4.64 -26.26 22.57
N ASN A 114 -4.84 -27.57 22.71
CA ASN A 114 -5.26 -28.16 23.98
C ASN A 114 -4.10 -28.95 24.59
N SER A 115 -3.34 -28.26 25.43
CA SER A 115 -2.50 -28.88 26.46
C SER A 115 -3.35 -29.11 27.70
N GLN A 116 -3.77 -30.34 27.98
CA GLN A 116 -4.09 -30.75 29.35
C GLN A 116 -3.72 -32.23 29.57
N ASP A 117 -2.72 -32.40 30.43
CA ASP A 117 -2.45 -33.63 31.16
C ASP A 117 -3.64 -34.03 32.05
N ALA A 118 -3.80 -35.34 32.20
CA ALA A 118 -4.37 -36.08 33.33
C ALA A 118 -5.73 -35.66 33.91
N GLN A 119 -6.71 -36.58 33.90
CA GLN A 119 -7.24 -37.26 35.11
C GLN A 119 -8.51 -38.09 34.78
N MET A 120 -8.63 -39.24 35.44
CA MET A 120 -9.56 -40.35 35.22
C MET A 120 -11.07 -40.02 35.33
N ASN A 121 -11.91 -40.59 34.45
CA ASN A 121 -12.87 -41.68 34.80
C ASN A 121 -13.79 -42.09 33.62
N PRO A 122 -14.33 -43.33 33.62
CA PRO A 122 -15.17 -43.87 32.56
C PRO A 122 -16.67 -43.85 32.92
N ALA A 123 -17.56 -43.58 31.96
CA ALA A 123 -18.82 -44.29 31.74
C ALA A 123 -19.73 -43.57 30.73
N ALA A 124 -20.18 -44.35 29.75
CA ALA A 124 -21.46 -44.32 29.05
C ALA A 124 -21.99 -42.99 28.47
N ALA A 125 -22.03 -42.89 27.14
CA ALA A 125 -23.27 -43.17 26.40
C ALA A 125 -23.04 -43.04 24.89
N SER A 126 -23.46 -44.07 24.17
CA SER A 126 -23.63 -44.09 22.71
C SER A 126 -24.54 -42.95 22.24
N THR A 127 -24.19 -42.28 21.15
CA THR A 127 -25.17 -41.99 20.10
C THR A 127 -24.48 -42.04 18.74
N ASN A 128 -24.94 -43.01 17.97
CA ASN A 128 -24.62 -43.37 16.61
C ASN A 128 -25.42 -42.46 15.66
N MET A 129 -24.75 -41.74 14.75
CA MET A 129 -25.36 -41.20 13.52
C MET A 129 -24.37 -41.33 12.37
N GLN A 130 -24.39 -42.52 11.77
CA GLN A 130 -24.58 -42.77 10.34
C GLN A 130 -23.84 -41.83 9.36
N GLN A 131 -22.69 -42.33 8.89
CA GLN A 131 -21.93 -41.81 7.77
C GLN A 131 -22.64 -42.08 6.44
N HIS A 132 -22.85 -41.05 5.63
CA HIS A 132 -23.04 -41.15 4.18
C HIS A 132 -21.71 -40.84 3.48
N PRO A 133 -21.24 -41.67 2.53
CA PRO A 133 -20.01 -41.39 1.79
C PRO A 133 -20.31 -40.47 0.60
N VAL A 134 -19.87 -39.22 0.66
CA VAL A 134 -19.68 -38.41 -0.55
C VAL A 134 -18.28 -38.67 -1.09
N SER A 135 -18.24 -39.21 -2.31
CA SER A 135 -17.01 -39.51 -3.04
C SER A 135 -16.26 -38.23 -3.38
N CYS A 136 -15.16 -37.97 -2.68
CA CYS A 136 -14.13 -37.07 -3.13
C CYS A 136 -13.14 -37.87 -3.99
N SER A 137 -13.03 -37.53 -5.27
CA SER A 137 -12.07 -38.12 -6.19
C SER A 137 -10.65 -37.86 -5.70
N SER A 138 -10.01 -38.93 -5.22
CA SER A 138 -8.60 -38.99 -4.87
C SER A 138 -7.73 -38.72 -6.09
N ILE A 139 -7.03 -37.60 -6.10
CA ILE A 139 -5.86 -37.40 -6.95
C ILE A 139 -4.71 -38.13 -6.26
N SER A 140 -4.23 -39.20 -6.89
CA SER A 140 -3.11 -40.02 -6.43
C SER A 140 -1.86 -39.18 -6.14
N PRO A 141 -1.18 -39.40 -5.00
CA PRO A 141 0.19 -38.93 -4.81
C PRO A 141 1.14 -39.92 -5.49
N ASP A 142 1.77 -39.48 -6.58
CA ASP A 142 2.88 -40.21 -7.19
C ASP A 142 4.11 -40.20 -6.27
N PRO A 143 4.93 -41.27 -6.30
CA PRO A 143 5.94 -41.56 -5.31
C PRO A 143 7.20 -40.69 -5.45
N ALA A 144 7.80 -40.45 -4.28
CA ALA A 144 9.04 -39.75 -4.05
C ALA A 144 10.17 -40.12 -5.03
N VAL A 145 10.63 -39.11 -5.78
CA VAL A 145 11.99 -39.11 -6.35
C VAL A 145 12.87 -38.29 -5.42
N SER A 146 13.55 -39.00 -4.54
CA SER A 146 14.62 -38.50 -3.68
C SER A 146 15.74 -37.95 -4.56
N ASN A 147 15.84 -36.62 -4.68
CA ASN A 147 16.94 -35.98 -5.40
C ASN A 147 17.98 -35.47 -4.37
N PRO A 148 19.17 -36.09 -4.26
CA PRO A 148 20.18 -35.68 -3.31
C PRO A 148 20.95 -34.47 -3.85
N GLY A 149 21.04 -33.42 -3.03
CA GLY A 149 22.16 -32.48 -3.12
C GLY A 149 22.04 -31.34 -4.13
N SER A 150 20.95 -30.57 -4.09
CA SER A 150 21.03 -29.18 -4.56
C SER A 150 21.79 -28.36 -3.51
N ARG A 151 23.13 -28.40 -3.58
CA ARG A 151 23.97 -27.39 -2.95
C ARG A 151 23.51 -26.04 -3.47
N SER A 152 22.78 -25.28 -2.64
CA SER A 152 22.37 -23.91 -2.93
C SER A 152 23.64 -23.07 -3.06
N ARG A 153 24.17 -23.03 -4.27
CA ARG A 153 25.25 -22.12 -4.67
C ARG A 153 24.74 -20.72 -4.33
N GLY A 154 25.33 -20.10 -3.31
CA GLY A 154 24.88 -18.82 -2.79
C GLY A 154 24.66 -17.83 -3.93
N LYS A 155 23.39 -17.50 -4.18
CA LYS A 155 23.05 -16.45 -5.14
C LYS A 155 23.57 -15.16 -4.54
N THR A 156 24.65 -14.66 -5.12
CA THR A 156 25.14 -13.31 -4.84
C THR A 156 24.02 -12.35 -5.20
N MET A 157 23.33 -11.83 -4.18
CA MET A 157 22.25 -10.87 -4.36
C MET A 157 22.80 -9.60 -5.03
N THR A 158 22.02 -9.08 -5.96
CA THR A 158 22.27 -7.78 -6.57
C THR A 158 22.08 -6.67 -5.52
N ILE A 159 22.75 -5.54 -5.72
CA ILE A 159 22.65 -4.37 -4.82
C ILE A 159 21.19 -3.94 -4.64
N HIS A 160 20.40 -3.99 -5.72
CA HIS A 160 18.98 -3.63 -5.69
C HIS A 160 18.15 -4.56 -4.79
N GLU A 161 18.39 -5.87 -4.87
CA GLU A 161 17.70 -6.84 -4.02
C GLU A 161 18.07 -6.62 -2.55
N LYS A 162 19.34 -6.32 -2.24
CA LYS A 162 19.78 -6.03 -0.87
C LYS A 162 19.07 -4.80 -0.29
N LEU A 163 19.04 -3.70 -1.04
CA LEU A 163 18.35 -2.47 -0.62
C LEU A 163 16.84 -2.68 -0.45
N SER A 164 16.23 -3.53 -1.27
CA SER A 164 14.81 -3.83 -1.17
C SER A 164 14.49 -4.60 0.12
N ILE A 165 15.35 -5.56 0.51
CA ILE A 165 15.22 -6.28 1.78
C ILE A 165 15.42 -5.32 2.96
N GLU A 166 16.51 -4.54 2.96
CA GLU A 166 16.80 -3.59 4.05
C GLU A 166 15.65 -2.58 4.25
N PHE A 167 15.06 -2.09 3.16
CA PHE A 167 13.90 -1.19 3.22
C PHE A 167 12.67 -1.89 3.82
N HIS A 168 12.40 -3.14 3.41
CA HIS A 168 11.28 -3.91 3.93
C HIS A 168 11.44 -4.22 5.43
N GLU A 169 12.63 -4.64 5.84
CA GLU A 169 12.97 -4.89 7.25
C GLU A 169 12.81 -3.62 8.09
N SER A 170 13.33 -2.48 7.60
CA SER A 170 13.20 -1.18 8.27
C SER A 170 11.73 -0.77 8.44
N ARG A 171 10.91 -1.02 7.42
CA ARG A 171 9.46 -0.74 7.47
C ARG A 171 8.76 -1.62 8.51
N LEU A 172 9.09 -2.91 8.59
CA LEU A 172 8.51 -3.82 9.59
C LEU A 172 8.91 -3.43 11.01
N GLN A 173 10.18 -3.04 11.20
CA GLN A 173 10.68 -2.59 12.49
C GLN A 173 9.95 -1.32 12.96
N TYR A 174 9.74 -0.35 12.06
CA TYR A 174 8.97 0.85 12.37
C TYR A 174 7.52 0.53 12.80
N LEU A 175 6.82 -0.35 12.07
CA LEU A 175 5.47 -0.78 12.44
C LEU A 175 5.43 -1.44 13.83
N LYS A 176 6.45 -2.23 14.16
CA LYS A 176 6.57 -2.89 15.47
C LYS A 176 6.76 -1.88 16.59
N GLU A 177 7.64 -0.90 16.41
CA GLU A 177 7.89 0.17 17.39
C GLU A 177 6.65 1.05 17.59
N GLU A 178 5.95 1.40 16.50
CA GLU A 178 4.70 2.15 16.55
C GLU A 178 3.64 1.42 17.38
N HIS A 179 3.47 0.11 17.13
CA HIS A 179 2.54 -0.73 17.89
C HIS A 179 2.92 -0.79 19.37
N GLU A 180 4.21 -0.95 19.69
CA GLU A 180 4.70 -0.98 21.07
C GLU A 180 4.41 0.33 21.81
N VAL A 181 4.65 1.48 21.17
CA VAL A 181 4.34 2.79 21.75
C VAL A 181 2.83 2.95 21.99
N LYS A 182 2.00 2.56 21.02
CA LYS A 182 0.53 2.60 21.16
C LYS A 182 0.07 1.74 22.34
N MET A 183 0.64 0.55 22.51
CA MET A 183 0.32 -0.33 23.65
C MET A 183 0.73 0.29 24.99
N LYS A 184 1.87 0.96 25.06
CA LYS A 184 2.31 1.67 26.28
C LYS A 184 1.39 2.84 26.64
N ILE A 185 0.91 3.59 25.65
CA ILE A 185 -0.06 4.68 25.84
C ILE A 185 -1.36 4.14 26.44
N LEU A 186 -1.92 3.07 25.85
CA LEU A 186 -3.15 2.46 26.34
C LEU A 186 -3.04 1.97 27.80
N HIS A 187 -1.90 1.35 28.15
CA HIS A 187 -1.66 0.93 29.54
C HIS A 187 -1.59 2.12 30.51
N LEU A 188 -0.93 3.20 30.09
CA LEU A 188 -0.82 4.42 30.91
C LEU A 188 -2.19 5.06 31.13
N GLU A 189 -3.00 5.20 30.08
CA GLU A 189 -4.36 5.74 30.15
C GLU A 189 -5.25 4.92 31.09
N LEU A 190 -5.16 3.58 30.99
CA LEU A 190 -5.90 2.68 31.86
C LEU A 190 -5.48 2.84 33.33
N SER A 191 -4.18 2.95 33.60
CA SER A 191 -3.64 3.16 34.95
C SER A 191 -4.04 4.52 35.54
N MET A 192 -4.07 5.57 34.72
CA MET A 192 -4.56 6.89 35.13
C MET A 192 -6.03 6.83 35.52
N LYS A 193 -6.87 6.23 34.68
CA LYS A 193 -8.31 6.09 34.93
C LYS A 193 -8.61 5.27 36.20
N GLU A 194 -7.83 4.23 36.47
CA GLU A 194 -7.96 3.45 37.70
C GLU A 194 -7.65 4.28 38.95
N ARG A 195 -6.60 5.12 38.91
CA ARG A 195 -6.26 6.02 40.01
C ARG A 195 -7.33 7.06 40.24
N ASP A 196 -7.87 7.65 39.17
CA ASP A 196 -8.94 8.65 39.25
C ASP A 196 -10.21 8.05 39.86
N MET A 197 -10.57 6.82 39.47
CA MET A 197 -11.70 6.10 40.04
C MET A 197 -11.51 5.81 41.53
N LYS A 198 -10.31 5.37 41.93
CA LYS A 198 -9.97 5.15 43.35
C LYS A 198 -10.02 6.45 44.16
N GLN A 199 -9.55 7.57 43.61
CA GLN A 199 -9.63 8.88 44.28
C GLN A 199 -11.08 9.32 44.46
N GLN A 200 -11.92 9.20 43.44
CA GLN A 200 -13.36 9.49 43.55
C GLN A 200 -14.02 8.62 44.61
N GLN A 201 -13.71 7.32 44.65
CA GLN A 201 -14.23 6.42 45.67
C GLN A 201 -13.80 6.84 47.08
N CYS A 202 -12.53 7.21 47.30
CA CYS A 202 -12.07 7.71 48.59
C CYS A 202 -12.76 9.02 49.00
N GLN A 203 -12.99 9.94 48.08
CA GLN A 203 -13.70 11.20 48.36
C GLN A 203 -15.14 10.93 48.79
N LEU A 204 -15.87 10.08 48.06
CA LEU A 204 -17.25 9.69 48.40
C LEU A 204 -17.33 9.02 49.77
N SER A 205 -16.36 8.15 50.11
CA SER A 205 -16.32 7.53 51.44
C SER A 205 -16.06 8.54 52.56
N LEU A 206 -15.27 9.58 52.33
CA LEU A 206 -15.05 10.64 53.33
C LEU A 206 -16.33 11.47 53.54
N GLU A 207 -17.02 11.85 52.47
CA GLU A 207 -18.28 12.62 52.54
C GLU A 207 -19.40 11.86 53.29
N GLN A 208 -19.46 10.53 53.14
CA GLN A 208 -20.43 9.69 53.84
C GLN A 208 -20.19 9.61 55.36
N ASN A 209 -18.96 9.79 55.84
CA ASN A 209 -18.63 9.74 57.27
C ASN A 209 -18.84 11.07 58.00
N LEU A 210 -19.06 12.17 57.27
CA LEU A 210 -19.26 13.52 57.80
C LEU A 210 -20.75 13.88 58.01
N ASN A 211 -21.67 13.07 57.47
CA ASN A 211 -23.12 13.18 57.64
C ASN A 211 -23.65 12.14 58.61
#